data_AF-A0A328W8W4-F1
#
_entry.id   AF-A0A328W8W4-F1
#
_cell.length_a   1.000
_cell.length_b   1.000
_cell.length_c   1.000
_cell.angle_alpha   90.00
_cell.angle_beta   90.00
_cell.angle_gamma   90.00
#
_symmetry.space_group_name_H-M   'P 1'
#
loop_
_entity.id
_entity.type
_entity.pdbx_description
1 polymer ?
#
loop_
_entity_poly.entity_id
_entity_poly.type
_entity_poly.pdbx_seq_one_letter_code
_entity_poly.pdbx_strand_id
1 'polypeptide(L)'
;MRFMMIVKATEDSEAGVLPSAEQLDAMMRYNMELARAGVLLAADGLHPSSGAIRISYPEPGGKPKITDGPFTEAKELIAGYTLIEVKTREEAIEWAKRMPDPHGFGAGQIELRQVFEPTELTQDPEAQAKQYEMREHIQRQNP
;
A
#
# COMPACT_ATOMS: atom_id res chain seq x y z
N MET A 1 -15.48 -2.48 -1.30
CA MET A 1 -14.36 -3.45 -1.29
C MET A 1 -13.06 -2.70 -1.42
N ARG A 2 -12.01 -3.12 -0.72
CA ARG A 2 -10.75 -2.38 -0.68
C ARG A 2 -9.67 -3.06 -1.50
N PHE A 3 -8.88 -2.24 -2.19
CA PHE A 3 -7.73 -2.69 -2.98
C PHE A 3 -6.50 -1.86 -2.62
N MET A 4 -5.36 -2.53 -2.51
CA MET A 4 -4.06 -1.91 -2.35
C MET A 4 -3.29 -2.00 -3.67
N MET A 5 -2.81 -0.86 -4.15
CA MET A 5 -1.79 -0.75 -5.17
C MET A 5 -0.45 -0.72 -4.45
N ILE A 6 0.38 -1.72 -4.68
CA ILE A 6 1.69 -1.89 -4.04
C ILE A 6 2.75 -1.51 -5.06
N VAL A 7 3.47 -0.41 -4.81
CA VAL A 7 4.54 0.07 -5.70
C VAL A 7 5.79 -0.75 -5.44
N LYS A 8 6.27 -1.50 -6.44
CA LYS A 8 7.51 -2.29 -6.32
C LYS A 8 8.72 -1.38 -6.34
N ALA A 9 9.72 -1.67 -5.52
CA ALA A 9 10.95 -0.90 -5.49
C ALA A 9 11.83 -1.17 -6.72
N THR A 10 12.61 -0.15 -7.07
CA THR A 10 13.66 -0.17 -8.10
C THR A 10 15.02 0.05 -7.46
N GLU A 11 16.09 -0.20 -8.22
CA GLU A 11 17.46 0.12 -7.80
C GLU A 11 17.60 1.61 -7.42
N ASP A 12 16.99 2.51 -8.19
CA ASP A 12 17.01 3.95 -7.92
C ASP A 12 16.30 4.30 -6.61
N SER A 13 15.10 3.74 -6.38
CA SER A 13 14.36 4.01 -5.14
C SER A 13 15.11 3.49 -3.91
N GLU A 14 15.77 2.33 -4.00
CA GLU A 14 16.56 1.76 -2.91
C GLU A 14 17.90 2.50 -2.71
N ALA A 15 18.41 3.16 -3.75
CA ALA A 15 19.55 4.07 -3.65
C ALA A 15 19.16 5.44 -3.07
N GLY A 16 17.87 5.68 -2.77
CA GLY A 16 17.37 6.94 -2.22
C GLY A 16 17.27 8.06 -3.26
N VAL A 17 17.22 7.73 -4.54
CA VAL A 17 16.95 8.70 -5.61
C VAL A 17 15.53 9.22 -5.43
N LEU A 18 15.40 10.53 -5.29
CA LEU A 18 14.10 11.17 -5.12
C LEU A 18 13.41 11.36 -6.49
N PRO A 19 12.07 11.28 -6.54
CA PRO A 19 11.33 11.61 -7.75
C PRO A 19 11.57 13.07 -8.16
N SER A 20 11.55 13.34 -9.46
CA SER A 20 11.58 14.71 -9.97
C SER A 20 10.30 15.48 -9.60
N ALA A 21 10.35 16.81 -9.66
CA ALA A 21 9.19 17.66 -9.38
C ALA A 21 7.98 17.32 -10.28
N GLU A 22 8.22 17.00 -11.54
CA GLU A 22 7.17 16.59 -12.48
C GLU A 22 6.49 15.28 -12.06
N GLN A 23 7.28 14.31 -11.58
CA GLN A 23 6.76 13.03 -11.09
C GLN A 23 5.94 13.21 -9.81
N LEU A 24 6.44 14.03 -8.87
CA LEU A 24 5.72 14.37 -7.65
C LEU A 24 4.38 15.06 -7.97
N ASP A 25 4.38 16.03 -8.89
CA ASP A 25 3.18 16.74 -9.30
C ASP A 25 2.17 15.82 -10.01
N ALA A 26 2.64 14.90 -10.85
CA ALA A 26 1.78 13.92 -11.51
C ALA A 26 1.11 12.98 -10.50
N MET A 27 1.88 12.43 -9.56
CA MET A 27 1.35 11.58 -8.49
C MET A 27 0.40 12.35 -7.57
N MET A 28 0.71 13.61 -7.25
CA MET A 28 -0.16 14.46 -6.44
C MET A 28 -1.51 14.71 -7.13
N ARG A 29 -1.50 15.01 -8.44
CA ARG A 29 -2.74 15.17 -9.22
C ARG A 29 -3.59 13.91 -9.20
N TYR A 30 -2.96 12.75 -9.43
CA TYR A 30 -3.63 11.45 -9.36
C TYR A 30 -4.26 11.19 -7.99
N ASN A 31 -3.53 11.41 -6.90
CA ASN A 31 -4.05 11.25 -5.54
C ASN A 31 -5.21 12.20 -5.24
N MET A 32 -5.15 13.45 -5.72
CA MET A 32 -6.27 14.40 -5.61
C MET A 32 -7.52 13.94 -6.37
N GLU A 33 -7.37 13.30 -7.53
CA GLU A 33 -8.50 12.73 -8.27
C GLU A 33 -9.17 11.59 -7.49
N LEU A 34 -8.38 10.68 -6.92
CA LEU A 34 -8.89 9.60 -6.06
C LEU A 34 -9.62 10.16 -4.83
N ALA A 35 -9.03 11.17 -4.18
CA ALA A 35 -9.62 11.83 -3.02
C ALA A 35 -10.94 12.52 -3.36
N ARG A 36 -10.98 13.28 -4.46
CA ARG A 36 -12.21 13.95 -4.94
C ARG A 36 -13.31 12.98 -5.33
N ALA A 37 -12.94 11.81 -5.85
CA ALA A 37 -13.87 10.73 -6.14
C ALA A 37 -14.36 9.99 -4.88
N GLY A 38 -13.77 10.27 -3.71
CA GLY A 38 -14.13 9.63 -2.44
C GLY A 38 -13.65 8.18 -2.33
N VAL A 39 -12.69 7.77 -3.16
CA VAL A 39 -12.19 6.38 -3.19
C VAL A 39 -10.83 6.23 -2.49
N LEU A 40 -10.12 7.31 -2.21
CA LEU A 40 -8.81 7.26 -1.54
C LEU A 40 -8.95 7.02 -0.03
N LEU A 41 -8.27 6.01 0.50
CA LEU A 41 -8.15 5.76 1.94
C LEU A 41 -6.78 6.15 2.49
N ALA A 42 -5.71 5.91 1.74
CA ALA A 42 -4.33 6.27 2.09
C ALA A 42 -3.42 6.19 0.86
N ALA A 43 -2.34 6.98 0.81
CA ALA A 43 -1.31 6.88 -0.21
C ALA A 43 0.01 7.48 0.26
N ASP A 44 1.06 6.66 0.34
CA ASP A 44 2.36 7.10 0.86
C ASP A 44 3.52 6.35 0.19
N GLY A 45 4.64 7.06 0.03
CA GLY A 45 5.93 6.46 -0.29
C GLY A 45 6.63 5.90 0.95
N LEU A 46 7.48 4.91 0.75
CA LEU A 46 8.29 4.30 1.80
C LEU A 46 9.76 4.70 1.65
N HIS A 47 10.48 4.75 2.77
CA HIS A 47 11.93 4.89 2.76
C HIS A 47 12.60 3.63 2.19
N PRO A 48 13.84 3.75 1.65
CA PRO A 48 14.63 2.62 1.20
C PRO A 48 14.80 1.55 2.28
N SER A 49 14.97 0.29 1.89
CA SER A 49 15.10 -0.80 2.86
C SER A 49 16.35 -0.74 3.71
N SER A 50 17.36 0.06 3.35
CA SER A 50 18.51 0.35 4.20
C SER A 50 18.13 0.98 5.56
N GLY A 51 16.97 1.63 5.66
CA GLY A 51 16.38 2.11 6.90
C GLY A 51 15.28 1.22 7.48
N ALA A 52 15.00 0.07 6.88
CA ALA A 52 13.90 -0.81 7.29
C ALA A 52 14.34 -1.81 8.35
N ILE A 53 13.37 -2.23 9.16
CA ILE A 53 13.50 -3.29 10.16
C ILE A 53 12.53 -4.41 9.78
N ARG A 54 13.03 -5.63 9.60
CA ARG A 54 12.23 -6.82 9.34
C ARG A 54 12.04 -7.62 10.63
N ILE A 55 10.78 -7.85 10.97
CA ILE A 55 10.39 -8.71 12.09
C ILE A 55 9.79 -10.00 11.51
N SER A 56 10.38 -11.16 11.82
CA SER A 56 9.90 -12.47 11.37
C SER A 56 9.49 -13.38 12.52
N TYR A 57 8.56 -14.29 12.26
CA TYR A 57 7.99 -15.24 13.22
C TYR A 57 8.27 -16.67 12.74
N PRO A 58 9.49 -17.21 12.94
CA PRO A 58 9.91 -18.47 12.32
C PRO A 58 9.23 -19.70 12.94
N GLU A 59 8.69 -19.58 14.14
CA GLU A 59 8.10 -20.68 14.91
C GLU A 59 6.70 -20.29 15.42
N PRO A 60 5.68 -21.16 15.29
CA PRO A 60 4.36 -20.91 15.88
C PRO A 60 4.45 -20.71 17.39
N GLY A 61 4.02 -19.54 17.87
CA GLY A 61 4.11 -19.18 19.29
C GLY A 61 5.52 -18.86 19.79
N GLY A 62 6.52 -18.86 18.91
CA GLY A 62 7.91 -18.51 19.23
C GLY A 62 8.14 -17.00 19.34
N LYS A 63 9.36 -16.63 19.74
CA LYS A 63 9.78 -15.22 19.80
C LYS A 63 10.02 -14.65 18.39
N PRO A 64 9.67 -13.37 18.15
CA PRO A 64 10.01 -12.72 16.90
C PRO A 64 11.52 -12.54 16.75
N LYS A 65 12.00 -12.63 15.51
CA LYS A 65 13.38 -12.30 15.13
C LYS A 65 13.40 -10.93 14.43
N ILE A 66 14.36 -10.10 14.81
CA ILE A 66 14.57 -8.76 14.23
C ILE A 66 15.81 -8.80 13.32
N THR A 67 15.69 -8.22 12.13
CA THR A 67 16.77 -8.06 11.15
C THR A 67 16.72 -6.66 10.58
N ASP A 68 17.81 -5.91 10.71
CA ASP A 68 17.96 -4.61 10.04
C ASP A 68 18.24 -4.80 8.55
N GLY A 69 17.79 -3.85 7.73
CA GLY A 69 18.09 -3.84 6.30
C GLY A 69 19.53 -3.38 5.98
N PRO A 70 19.88 -3.29 4.68
CA PRO A 70 19.04 -3.56 3.51
C PRO A 70 18.78 -5.06 3.31
N PHE A 71 17.75 -5.38 2.52
CA PHE A 71 17.43 -6.75 2.15
C PHE A 71 17.97 -7.08 0.75
N THR A 72 18.31 -8.34 0.49
CA THR A 72 19.01 -8.76 -0.74
C THR A 72 18.16 -8.73 -2.02
N GLU A 73 16.83 -8.66 -1.92
CA GLU A 73 15.91 -8.86 -3.05
C GLU A 73 15.17 -7.57 -3.42
N ALA A 74 15.89 -6.56 -3.93
CA ALA A 74 15.35 -5.21 -4.17
C ALA A 74 14.04 -5.19 -5.00
N LYS A 75 13.94 -6.02 -6.05
CA LYS A 75 12.73 -6.07 -6.92
C LYS A 75 11.50 -6.63 -6.22
N GLU A 76 11.67 -7.33 -5.10
CA GLU A 76 10.57 -7.83 -4.28
C GLU A 76 10.14 -6.83 -3.21
N LEU A 77 10.93 -5.77 -2.99
CA LEU A 77 10.63 -4.73 -2.01
C LEU A 77 9.56 -3.77 -2.53
N ILE A 78 9.05 -2.96 -1.61
CA ILE A 78 7.94 -2.05 -1.82
C ILE A 78 8.45 -0.64 -1.54
N ALA A 79 8.23 0.27 -2.49
CA ALA A 79 8.60 1.69 -2.39
C ALA A 79 7.42 2.60 -2.02
N GLY A 80 6.20 2.06 -1.95
CA GLY A 80 5.01 2.85 -1.63
C GLY A 80 3.73 2.04 -1.77
N TYR A 81 2.62 2.64 -1.37
CA TYR A 81 1.30 2.05 -1.53
C TYR A 81 0.21 3.10 -1.76
N THR A 82 -0.91 2.67 -2.32
CA THR A 82 -2.18 3.43 -2.38
C THR A 82 -3.30 2.47 -2.02
N LEU A 83 -4.09 2.80 -1.01
CA LEU A 83 -5.25 2.05 -0.58
C LEU A 83 -6.52 2.77 -1.05
N ILE A 84 -7.35 2.06 -1.81
CA ILE A 84 -8.61 2.58 -2.34
C ILE A 84 -9.80 1.72 -1.91
N GLU A 85 -10.96 2.35 -1.81
CA GLU A 85 -12.26 1.69 -1.63
C GLU A 85 -13.15 1.93 -2.85
N VAL A 86 -13.60 0.85 -3.47
CA VAL A 86 -14.38 0.85 -4.70
C VAL A 86 -15.54 -0.13 -4.62
N LYS A 87 -16.45 -0.08 -5.60
CA LYS A 87 -17.63 -0.96 -5.66
C LYS A 87 -17.34 -2.28 -6.34
N THR A 88 -16.42 -2.32 -7.30
CA THR A 88 -16.08 -3.54 -8.05
C THR A 88 -14.58 -3.68 -8.30
N ARG A 89 -14.15 -4.89 -8.67
CA ARG A 89 -12.76 -5.16 -9.07
C ARG A 89 -12.38 -4.39 -10.34
N GLU A 90 -13.31 -4.26 -11.27
CA GLU A 90 -13.10 -3.54 -12.54
C GLU A 90 -12.84 -2.05 -12.26
N GLU A 91 -13.56 -1.45 -11.31
CA GLU A 91 -13.32 -0.08 -10.87
C GLU A 91 -11.92 0.07 -10.25
N ALA A 92 -11.44 -0.89 -9.46
CA ALA A 92 -10.08 -0.88 -8.94
C ALA A 92 -9.03 -0.90 -10.07
N ILE A 93 -9.25 -1.72 -11.09
CA ILE A 93 -8.36 -1.82 -12.27
C ILE A 93 -8.34 -0.50 -13.04
N GLU A 94 -9.51 0.12 -13.24
CA GLU A 94 -9.60 1.40 -13.94
C GLU A 94 -8.91 2.54 -13.19
N TRP A 95 -8.95 2.54 -11.85
CA TRP A 95 -8.16 3.48 -11.04
C TRP A 95 -6.66 3.18 -11.09
N ALA A 96 -6.26 1.91 -11.01
CA ALA A 96 -4.86 1.51 -11.07
C ALA A 96 -4.20 1.87 -12.41
N LYS A 97 -4.93 1.72 -13.53
CA LYS A 97 -4.45 2.09 -14.88
C LYS A 97 -4.17 3.59 -15.07
N ARG A 98 -4.72 4.44 -14.21
CA ARG A 98 -4.52 5.90 -14.25
C ARG A 98 -3.32 6.35 -13.43
N MET A 99 -2.72 5.46 -12.64
CA MET A 99 -1.53 5.80 -11.85
C MET A 99 -0.40 6.23 -12.80
N PRO A 100 0.19 7.41 -12.61
CA PRO A 100 1.43 7.79 -13.28
C PRO A 100 2.53 6.77 -13.00
N ASP A 101 3.53 6.66 -13.88
CA ASP A 101 4.68 5.80 -13.62
C ASP A 101 5.33 6.19 -12.27
N PRO A 102 5.28 5.32 -11.23
CA PRO A 102 5.69 5.68 -9.88
C PRO A 102 7.20 5.94 -9.74
N HIS A 103 8.02 5.43 -10.66
CA HIS A 103 9.49 5.60 -10.66
C HIS A 103 9.99 6.44 -11.83
N GLY A 104 9.15 6.66 -12.84
CA GLY A 104 9.54 7.30 -14.09
C GLY A 104 10.36 6.37 -15.01
N PHE A 105 10.56 6.85 -16.23
CA PHE A 105 11.35 6.18 -17.27
C PHE A 105 10.88 4.77 -17.68
N GLY A 106 9.64 4.39 -17.34
CA GLY A 106 9.05 3.10 -17.67
C GLY A 106 9.49 1.95 -16.76
N ALA A 107 10.14 2.23 -15.62
CA ALA A 107 10.61 1.22 -14.67
C ALA A 107 9.57 0.89 -13.57
N GLY A 108 8.46 1.64 -13.51
CA GLY A 108 7.40 1.46 -12.53
C GLY A 108 6.63 0.15 -12.66
N GLN A 109 6.41 -0.51 -11.52
CA GLN A 109 5.49 -1.64 -11.41
C GLN A 109 4.61 -1.49 -10.17
N ILE A 110 3.32 -1.79 -10.32
CA ILE A 110 2.40 -1.94 -9.21
C ILE A 110 1.77 -3.33 -9.18
N GLU A 111 1.57 -3.87 -7.98
CA GLU A 111 0.70 -5.02 -7.75
C GLU A 111 -0.64 -4.55 -7.19
N LEU A 112 -1.75 -4.89 -7.84
CA LEU A 112 -3.09 -4.58 -7.37
C LEU A 112 -3.67 -5.78 -6.61
N ARG A 113 -3.85 -5.65 -5.29
CA ARG A 113 -4.33 -6.73 -4.42
C ARG A 113 -5.58 -6.33 -3.65
N GLN A 114 -6.56 -7.23 -3.60
CA GLN A 114 -7.75 -7.05 -2.78
C GLN A 114 -7.40 -7.25 -1.30
N VAL A 115 -7.94 -6.38 -0.44
CA VAL A 115 -7.87 -6.52 1.01
C VAL A 115 -9.05 -7.34 1.49
N PHE A 116 -8.81 -8.27 2.42
CA PHE A 116 -9.87 -9.06 3.04
C PHE A 116 -10.88 -8.18 3.79
N GLU A 117 -12.16 -8.51 3.62
CA GLU A 117 -13.26 -8.04 4.45
C GLU A 117 -13.49 -8.97 5.66
N PRO A 118 -14.01 -8.46 6.78
CA PRO A 118 -14.21 -9.24 8.02
C PRO A 118 -15.03 -10.51 7.77
N THR A 119 -16.02 -10.41 6.90
CA THR A 119 -16.90 -11.50 6.47
C THR A 119 -16.20 -12.60 5.69
N GLU A 120 -15.02 -12.33 5.12
CA GLU A 120 -14.20 -13.30 4.40
C GLU A 120 -13.21 -14.03 5.33
N LEU A 121 -12.85 -13.42 6.47
CA LEU A 121 -11.88 -13.97 7.41
C LEU A 121 -12.52 -14.88 8.48
N THR A 122 -13.77 -14.61 8.86
CA THR A 122 -14.47 -15.37 9.90
C THR A 122 -15.98 -15.34 9.67
N GLN A 123 -16.67 -16.38 10.12
CA GLN A 123 -18.15 -16.44 10.14
C GLN A 123 -18.73 -16.04 11.51
N ASP A 124 -17.88 -15.78 12.51
CA ASP A 124 -18.31 -15.34 13.85
C ASP A 124 -18.79 -13.87 13.81
N PRO A 125 -20.09 -13.60 14.07
CA PRO A 125 -20.65 -12.26 14.03
C PRO A 125 -20.02 -11.30 15.05
N GLU A 126 -19.60 -11.79 16.21
CA GLU A 126 -19.00 -10.94 17.25
C GLU A 126 -17.60 -10.47 16.82
N ALA A 127 -16.81 -11.38 16.25
CA ALA A 127 -15.50 -11.05 15.69
C ALA A 127 -15.60 -10.06 14.51
N GLN A 128 -16.60 -10.24 13.64
CA GLN A 128 -16.88 -9.30 12.55
C GLN A 128 -17.23 -7.91 13.09
N ALA A 129 -18.16 -7.82 14.05
CA ALA A 129 -18.59 -6.56 14.65
C ALA A 129 -17.41 -5.79 15.28
N LYS A 130 -16.55 -6.46 16.04
CA LYS A 130 -15.34 -5.87 16.62
C LYS A 130 -14.40 -5.29 15.56
N GLN A 131 -14.24 -5.99 14.43
CA GLN A 131 -13.41 -5.47 13.33
C GLN A 131 -14.03 -4.25 12.66
N TYR A 132 -15.35 -4.22 12.46
CA TYR A 132 -16.02 -3.05 11.89
C TYR A 132 -15.96 -1.84 12.83
N GLU A 133 -16.24 -2.03 14.12
CA GLU A 133 -16.13 -0.97 15.12
C GLU A 133 -14.71 -0.37 15.18
N MET A 134 -13.67 -1.22 15.16
CA MET A 134 -12.28 -0.79 15.11
C MET A 134 -12.00 0.09 13.88
N ARG A 135 -12.51 -0.30 12.71
CA ARG A 135 -12.31 0.46 11.46
C ARG A 135 -13.01 1.81 11.51
N GLU A 136 -14.27 1.85 11.95
CA GLU A 136 -15.01 3.11 12.11
C GLU A 136 -14.34 4.04 13.13
N HIS A 137 -13.75 3.47 14.18
CA HIS A 137 -13.00 4.25 15.16
C HIS A 137 -11.77 4.91 14.54
N ILE A 138 -10.97 4.17 13.77
CA ILE A 138 -9.80 4.70 13.05
C ILE A 138 -10.22 5.81 12.08
N GLN A 139 -11.29 5.59 11.31
CA GLN A 139 -11.77 6.58 10.34
C GLN A 139 -12.26 7.86 11.01
N ARG A 140 -12.88 7.76 12.20
CA ARG A 140 -13.28 8.94 12.98
C ARG A 140 -12.11 9.72 13.56
N GLN A 141 -10.97 9.07 13.79
CA GLN A 141 -9.77 9.73 14.33
C GLN A 141 -8.93 10.44 13.27
N ASN A 142 -9.07 10.04 12.00
CA ASN A 142 -8.38 10.64 10.86
C ASN A 142 -9.41 11.27 9.89
N PRO A 143 -9.96 12.45 10.24
CA PRO A 143 -11.00 13.12 9.44
C PRO A 143 -10.48 13.70 8.12
#